data_AF-A0A450YT26-F1
#
_entry.id   AF-A0A450YT26-F1
#
_cell.length_a   1.000
_cell.length_b   1.000
_cell.length_c   1.000
_cell.angle_alpha   90.00
_cell.angle_beta   90.00
_cell.angle_gamma   90.00
#
_symmetry.space_group_name_H-M   'P 1'
#
loop_
_entity.id
_entity.type
_entity.pdbx_description
1 polymer ?
#
loop_
_entity_poly.entity_id
_entity_poly.type
_entity_poly.pdbx_seq_one_letter_code
_entity_poly.pdbx_strand_id
1 'polypeptide(L)'
;RTRITRNTWNLVERLPREDWSPEQISLWLEEQNLPTISHEWIYQHIIQDKRRGGTLHPHLRCRKKRKKRYGAHERRGQHPNRVSIKERPAIVERRERFGDWELDTIIGKSHKQAIVSLTERKSRLLRSPK
;
A
#
# COMPACT_ATOMS: atom_id res chain seq x y z
N ARG A 1 -29.89 -27.45 13.90
CA ARG A 1 -28.77 -28.41 14.04
C ARG A 1 -27.47 -27.66 13.83
N THR A 2 -26.61 -27.56 14.84
CA THR A 2 -25.27 -26.98 14.66
C THR A 2 -24.38 -28.01 13.97
N ARG A 3 -23.90 -27.68 12.76
CA ARG A 3 -23.00 -28.51 11.94
C ARG A 3 -21.66 -28.78 12.63
N ILE A 4 -21.29 -27.94 13.59
CA ILE A 4 -20.02 -27.99 14.33
C ILE A 4 -20.33 -28.27 15.79
N THR A 5 -19.65 -29.26 16.37
CA THR A 5 -19.84 -29.65 17.77
C THR A 5 -19.08 -28.73 18.71
N ARG A 6 -19.52 -28.66 19.98
CA ARG A 6 -18.82 -27.88 21.01
C ARG A 6 -17.40 -28.42 21.29
N ASN A 7 -17.20 -29.72 21.15
CA ASN A 7 -15.87 -30.33 21.26
C ASN A 7 -14.91 -29.82 20.18
N THR A 8 -15.39 -29.65 18.94
CA THR A 8 -14.58 -29.07 17.86
C THR A 8 -14.16 -27.64 18.18
N TRP A 9 -15.05 -26.83 18.75
CA TRP A 9 -14.71 -25.46 19.17
C TRP A 9 -13.71 -25.43 20.32
N ASN A 10 -13.81 -26.31 21.30
CA ASN A 10 -12.81 -26.42 22.37
C ASN A 10 -11.41 -26.72 21.82
N LEU A 11 -11.31 -27.52 20.75
CA LEU A 11 -10.03 -27.78 20.07
C LEU A 11 -9.52 -26.53 19.33
N VAL A 12 -10.39 -25.79 18.65
CA VAL A 12 -10.05 -24.52 17.98
C VAL A 12 -9.61 -23.43 18.98
N GLU A 13 -10.03 -23.49 20.23
CA GLU A 13 -9.57 -22.56 21.29
C GLU A 13 -8.28 -23.04 21.98
N ARG A 14 -8.05 -24.36 22.05
CA ARG A 14 -6.86 -24.97 22.68
C ARG A 14 -5.63 -24.95 21.77
N LEU A 15 -5.77 -25.44 20.53
CA LEU A 15 -4.64 -25.65 19.61
C LEU A 15 -3.87 -24.36 19.27
N PRO A 16 -4.51 -23.19 19.08
CA PRO A 16 -3.75 -21.95 18.91
C PRO A 16 -2.84 -21.68 20.11
N ARG A 17 -3.21 -22.03 21.34
CA ARG A 17 -2.36 -21.80 22.52
C ARG A 17 -1.10 -22.66 22.53
N GLU A 18 -1.09 -23.73 21.73
CA GLU A 18 0.08 -24.58 21.44
C GLU A 18 0.83 -24.09 20.19
N ASP A 19 0.57 -22.86 19.74
CA ASP A 19 1.15 -22.19 18.56
C ASP A 19 0.85 -22.87 17.21
N TRP A 20 -0.26 -23.61 17.11
CA TRP A 20 -0.74 -24.15 15.83
C TRP A 20 -1.38 -23.05 14.96
N SER A 21 -1.09 -23.07 13.66
CA SER A 21 -1.71 -22.17 12.69
C SER A 21 -3.15 -22.60 12.36
N PRO A 22 -4.05 -21.67 11.98
CA PRO A 22 -5.40 -22.00 11.55
C PRO A 22 -5.46 -23.03 10.41
N GLU A 23 -4.49 -23.01 9.50
CA GLU A 23 -4.35 -24.00 8.42
C GLU A 23 -3.98 -25.38 8.97
N GLN A 24 -3.05 -25.45 9.93
CA GLN A 24 -2.69 -26.72 10.59
C GLN A 24 -3.86 -27.30 11.37
N ILE A 25 -4.64 -26.46 12.06
CA ILE A 25 -5.84 -26.90 12.79
C ILE A 25 -6.89 -27.43 11.82
N SER A 26 -7.14 -26.73 10.71
CA SER A 26 -8.09 -27.18 9.68
C SER A 26 -7.72 -28.54 9.10
N LEU A 27 -6.44 -28.75 8.77
CA LEU A 27 -5.94 -30.01 8.22
C LEU A 27 -6.00 -31.13 9.28
N TRP A 28 -5.59 -30.85 10.51
CA TRP A 28 -5.62 -31.83 11.59
C TRP A 28 -7.05 -32.27 11.91
N LEU A 29 -8.04 -31.37 11.89
CA LEU A 29 -9.44 -31.74 12.08
C LEU A 29 -9.95 -32.70 11.00
N GLU A 30 -9.51 -32.50 9.75
CA GLU A 30 -9.83 -33.38 8.63
C GLU A 30 -9.18 -34.77 8.80
N GLU A 31 -7.90 -34.81 9.19
CA GLU A 31 -7.18 -36.07 9.48
C GLU A 31 -7.81 -36.87 10.62
N GLN A 32 -8.34 -36.19 11.65
CA GLN A 32 -9.03 -36.84 12.77
C GLN A 32 -10.50 -37.20 12.47
N ASN A 33 -10.95 -37.02 11.23
CA ASN A 33 -12.33 -37.28 10.80
C ASN A 33 -13.38 -36.53 11.65
N LEU A 34 -13.00 -35.35 12.16
CA LEU A 34 -13.85 -34.44 12.91
C LEU A 34 -14.57 -33.47 11.96
N PRO A 35 -15.62 -32.77 12.39
CA PRO A 35 -16.26 -31.74 11.58
C PRO A 35 -15.24 -30.70 11.10
N THR A 36 -14.95 -30.69 9.80
CA THR A 36 -13.96 -29.81 9.19
C THR A 36 -14.42 -28.35 9.27
N ILE A 37 -13.57 -27.50 9.83
CA ILE A 37 -13.75 -26.05 9.86
C ILE A 37 -12.68 -25.45 8.96
N SER A 38 -13.07 -24.60 8.02
CA SER A 38 -12.08 -23.93 7.17
C SER A 38 -11.19 -23.02 7.99
N HIS A 39 -9.92 -22.93 7.61
CA HIS A 39 -8.95 -22.02 8.23
C HIS A 39 -9.45 -20.57 8.27
N GLU A 40 -10.19 -20.13 7.26
CA GLU A 40 -10.84 -18.79 7.22
C GLU A 40 -11.85 -18.61 8.38
N TRP A 41 -12.66 -19.63 8.68
CA TRP A 41 -13.60 -19.57 9.80
C TRP A 41 -12.87 -19.51 11.15
N ILE A 42 -11.76 -20.24 11.28
CA ILE A 42 -10.89 -20.17 12.45
C ILE A 42 -10.28 -18.76 12.59
N TYR A 43 -9.82 -18.14 11.49
CA TYR A 43 -9.37 -16.75 11.51
C TYR A 43 -10.48 -15.79 11.96
N GLN A 44 -11.69 -15.92 11.42
CA GLN A 44 -12.83 -15.09 11.83
C GLN A 44 -13.15 -15.23 13.31
N HIS A 45 -13.09 -16.45 13.85
CA HIS A 45 -13.26 -16.71 15.28
C HIS A 45 -12.17 -16.03 16.12
N ILE A 46 -10.89 -16.17 15.75
CA ILE A 46 -9.77 -15.52 16.45
C ILE A 46 -9.87 -13.99 16.39
N ILE A 47 -10.34 -13.43 15.27
CA ILE A 47 -10.59 -12.00 15.13
C ILE A 47 -11.74 -11.56 16.04
N GLN A 48 -12.82 -12.35 16.14
CA GLN A 48 -13.94 -12.07 17.05
C GLN A 48 -13.52 -12.15 18.52
N ASP A 49 -12.74 -13.17 18.91
CA ASP A 49 -12.13 -13.31 20.23
C ASP A 49 -11.30 -12.07 20.57
N LYS A 50 -10.41 -11.66 19.67
CA LYS A 50 -9.61 -10.43 19.82
C LYS A 50 -10.45 -9.18 20.02
N ARG A 51 -11.57 -9.03 19.29
CA ARG A 51 -12.49 -7.89 19.45
C ARG A 51 -13.18 -7.88 20.82
N ARG A 52 -13.35 -9.05 21.44
CA ARG A 52 -13.90 -9.23 22.79
C ARG A 52 -12.84 -9.13 23.90
N GLY A 53 -11.58 -8.86 23.55
CA GLY A 53 -10.47 -8.78 24.51
C GLY A 53 -9.76 -10.12 24.77
N GLY A 54 -10.04 -11.16 23.99
CA GLY A 54 -9.42 -12.47 24.14
C GLY A 54 -7.98 -12.55 23.63
N THR A 55 -7.34 -13.67 23.98
CA THR A 55 -5.90 -13.88 23.87
C THR A 55 -5.51 -14.94 22.86
N LEU A 56 -6.37 -15.31 21.89
CA LEU A 56 -5.98 -16.30 20.87
C LEU A 56 -5.05 -15.70 19.81
N HIS A 57 -5.26 -14.43 19.47
CA HIS A 57 -4.51 -13.75 18.40
C HIS A 57 -2.98 -13.62 18.56
N PRO A 58 -2.38 -13.56 19.77
CA PRO A 58 -0.93 -13.50 19.94
C PRO A 58 -0.23 -14.80 19.52
N HIS A 59 -0.95 -15.92 19.48
CA HIS A 59 -0.40 -17.21 19.07
C HIS A 59 -0.27 -17.35 17.54
N LEU A 60 -0.86 -16.44 16.77
CA LEU A 60 -0.66 -16.41 15.33
C LEU A 60 0.78 -16.00 14.99
N ARG A 61 1.34 -16.62 13.95
CA ARG A 61 2.72 -16.40 13.47
C ARG A 61 3.03 -14.93 13.17
N CYS A 62 2.02 -14.19 12.69
CA CYS A 62 2.12 -12.76 12.38
C CYS A 62 1.71 -11.87 13.56
N ARG A 63 2.57 -11.80 14.59
CA ARG A 63 2.32 -11.00 15.81
C ARG A 63 2.46 -9.49 15.61
N LYS A 64 3.28 -9.08 14.63
CA LYS A 64 3.61 -7.65 14.43
C LYS A 64 2.54 -6.96 13.59
N LYS A 65 2.13 -5.76 14.02
CA LYS A 65 1.35 -4.85 13.18
C LYS A 65 2.13 -4.59 11.89
N ARG A 66 1.49 -4.77 10.74
CA ARG A 66 2.06 -4.42 9.44
C ARG A 66 2.44 -2.94 9.46
N LYS A 67 3.75 -2.65 9.38
CA LYS A 67 4.24 -1.27 9.27
C LYS A 67 4.03 -0.79 7.83
N LYS A 68 3.52 0.43 7.67
CA LYS A 68 3.49 1.11 6.37
C LYS A 68 4.94 1.34 5.93
N ARG A 69 5.27 0.98 4.69
CA ARG A 69 6.57 1.34 4.09
C ARG A 69 6.45 2.81 3.67
N TYR A 70 7.04 3.71 4.45
CA TYR A 70 7.24 5.09 4.02
C TYR A 70 8.34 5.09 2.94
N GLY A 71 8.16 5.87 1.87
CA GLY A 71 9.17 6.02 0.84
C GLY A 71 10.51 6.50 1.43
N ALA A 72 11.61 6.27 0.71
CA ALA A 72 12.90 6.81 1.11
C ALA A 72 12.86 8.34 1.17
N HIS A 73 13.54 8.95 2.14
CA HIS A 73 13.70 10.39 2.19
C HIS A 73 14.46 10.86 0.94
N GLU A 74 13.92 11.84 0.23
CA GLU A 74 14.54 12.41 -0.97
C GLU A 74 15.77 13.24 -0.58
N ARG A 75 16.97 12.78 -0.97
CA ARG A 75 18.26 13.38 -0.58
C ARG A 75 18.84 14.36 -1.61
N ARG A 76 18.22 14.50 -2.78
CA ARG A 76 18.78 15.30 -3.90
C ARG A 76 18.72 16.81 -3.64
N GLY A 77 17.94 17.25 -2.66
CA GLY A 77 17.68 18.66 -2.40
C GLY A 77 16.79 19.28 -3.48
N GLN A 78 16.28 20.48 -3.20
CA GLN A 78 15.61 21.32 -4.20
C GLN A 78 16.62 22.33 -4.76
N HIS A 79 16.46 22.75 -6.02
CA HIS A 79 17.31 23.78 -6.62
C HIS A 79 17.18 25.09 -5.82
N PRO A 80 18.28 25.66 -5.31
CA PRO A 80 18.22 26.91 -4.55
C PRO A 80 17.74 28.04 -5.45
N ASN A 81 16.98 29.00 -4.90
CA ASN A 81 16.44 30.17 -5.61
C ASN A 81 15.47 29.85 -6.77
N ARG A 82 14.73 28.73 -6.71
CA ARG A 82 13.61 28.50 -7.62
C ARG A 82 12.52 29.55 -7.39
N VAL A 83 12.24 30.34 -8.41
CA VAL A 83 11.04 31.21 -8.44
C VAL A 83 9.82 30.35 -8.76
N SER A 84 8.75 30.52 -7.99
CA SER A 84 7.51 29.79 -8.22
C SER A 84 6.85 30.24 -9.51
N ILE A 85 6.21 29.33 -10.24
CA ILE A 85 5.38 29.67 -11.42
C ILE A 85 4.28 30.67 -11.03
N LYS A 86 3.85 30.66 -9.76
CA LYS A 86 2.85 31.61 -9.24
C LYS A 86 3.35 33.06 -9.19
N GLU A 87 4.66 33.27 -9.15
CA GLU A 87 5.28 34.60 -9.05
C GLU A 87 5.56 35.23 -10.42
N ARG A 88 5.18 34.58 -11.52
CA ARG A 88 5.37 35.11 -12.86
C ARG A 88 4.67 36.46 -13.03
N PRO A 89 5.29 37.44 -13.72
CA PRO A 89 4.64 38.71 -14.03
C PRO A 89 3.35 38.50 -14.83
N ALA A 90 2.33 39.34 -14.58
CA ALA A 90 1.02 39.24 -15.22
C ALA A 90 1.08 39.27 -16.76
N ILE A 91 2.08 39.94 -17.34
CA ILE A 91 2.30 40.00 -18.80
C ILE A 91 2.52 38.62 -19.44
N VAL A 92 3.11 37.67 -18.71
CA VAL A 92 3.37 36.30 -19.19
C VAL A 92 2.06 35.54 -19.42
N GLU A 93 1.03 35.83 -18.62
CA GLU A 93 -0.26 35.17 -18.74
C GLU A 93 -1.12 35.76 -19.87
N ARG A 94 -0.90 37.02 -20.24
CA ARG A 94 -1.57 37.64 -21.39
C ARG A 94 -1.13 37.02 -22.73
N ARG A 95 0.08 36.43 -22.79
CA ARG A 95 0.64 35.80 -24.01
C ARG A 95 0.73 36.75 -25.21
N GLU A 96 0.93 38.03 -24.96
CA GLU A 96 0.94 39.08 -25.98
C GLU A 96 2.32 39.32 -26.60
N ARG A 97 3.40 38.89 -25.94
CA ARG A 97 4.79 39.06 -26.40
C ARG A 97 5.45 37.72 -26.72
N PHE A 98 6.49 37.77 -27.56
CA PHE A 98 7.36 36.63 -27.80
C PHE A 98 8.46 36.56 -26.74
N GLY A 99 8.97 35.34 -26.50
CA GLY A 99 10.16 35.12 -25.66
C GLY A 99 9.84 34.58 -24.26
N ASP A 100 8.57 34.38 -23.93
CA ASP A 100 8.17 33.67 -22.73
C ASP A 100 8.14 32.15 -23.02
N TRP A 101 9.23 31.47 -22.65
CA TRP A 101 9.40 30.03 -22.85
C TRP A 101 9.06 29.24 -21.58
N GLU A 102 8.37 28.13 -21.75
CA GLU A 102 8.04 27.17 -20.70
C GLU A 102 8.78 25.86 -20.95
N LEU A 103 9.45 25.35 -19.91
CA LEU A 103 10.19 24.09 -19.96
C LEU A 103 9.50 23.05 -19.10
N ASP A 104 9.07 21.96 -19.72
CA ASP A 104 8.57 20.78 -19.04
C ASP A 104 9.55 19.63 -19.22
N THR A 105 9.65 18.76 -18.20
CA THR A 105 10.49 17.56 -18.25
C THR A 105 9.71 16.36 -17.76
N ILE A 106 9.55 15.37 -18.64
CA ILE A 106 8.90 14.11 -18.33
C ILE A 106 10.00 13.07 -18.10
N ILE A 107 10.03 12.49 -16.90
CA ILE A 107 11.00 11.47 -16.52
C ILE A 107 10.34 10.09 -16.62
N GLY A 108 10.95 9.21 -17.41
CA GLY A 108 10.50 7.84 -17.60
C GLY A 108 10.80 6.92 -16.41
N LYS A 109 10.31 5.68 -16.49
CA LYS A 109 10.45 4.67 -15.43
C LYS A 109 11.91 4.49 -15.01
N SER A 110 12.13 4.45 -13.69
CA SER A 110 13.46 4.27 -13.09
C SER A 110 14.49 5.33 -13.52
N HIS A 111 14.06 6.53 -13.93
CA HIS A 111 14.93 7.59 -14.43
C HIS A 111 15.79 7.20 -15.64
N LYS A 112 15.39 6.18 -16.42
CA LYS A 112 16.18 5.68 -17.56
C LYS A 112 16.07 6.53 -18.83
N GLN A 113 15.02 7.34 -18.93
CA GLN A 113 14.74 8.19 -20.08
C GLN A 113 14.17 9.51 -19.57
N ALA A 114 14.42 10.60 -20.29
CA ALA A 114 13.83 11.90 -20.04
C ALA A 114 13.47 12.56 -21.37
N ILE A 115 12.32 13.20 -21.41
CA ILE A 115 11.88 14.04 -22.53
C ILE A 115 11.77 15.46 -22.00
N VAL A 116 12.40 16.40 -22.70
CA VAL A 116 12.33 17.83 -22.36
C VAL A 116 11.57 18.53 -23.48
N SER A 117 10.56 19.33 -23.12
CA SER A 117 9.80 20.14 -24.06
C SER A 117 9.92 21.61 -23.74
N LEU A 118 10.27 22.42 -24.73
CA LEU A 118 10.28 23.88 -24.69
C LEU A 118 9.08 24.39 -25.47
N THR A 119 8.18 25.11 -24.82
CA THR A 119 7.00 25.70 -25.45
C THR A 119 7.04 27.22 -25.37
N GLU A 120 6.92 27.90 -26.51
CA GLU A 120 6.77 29.35 -26.55
C GLU A 120 5.30 29.72 -26.29
N ARG A 121 5.03 30.57 -25.29
CA ARG A 121 3.66 30.74 -24.76
C ARG A 121 2.72 31.50 -25.70
N LYS A 122 3.22 32.35 -26.60
CA LYS A 122 2.41 33.14 -27.55
C LYS A 122 2.05 32.32 -28.80
N SER A 123 3.06 31.84 -29.51
CA SER A 123 2.97 31.06 -30.75
C SER A 123 2.59 29.60 -30.54
N ARG A 124 2.73 29.07 -29.33
CA ARG A 124 2.58 27.64 -29.02
C ARG A 124 3.56 26.74 -29.78
N LEU A 125 4.66 27.31 -30.26
CA LEU A 125 5.73 26.53 -30.89
C LEU A 125 6.35 25.60 -29.85
N LEU A 126 6.25 24.30 -30.12
CA LEU A 126 6.90 23.25 -29.33
C LEU A 126 8.24 22.88 -29.95
N ARG A 127 9.30 22.89 -29.13
CA ARG A 127 10.63 22.39 -29.46
C ARG A 127 10.97 21.27 -28.47
N SER A 128 11.16 20.06 -28.99
CA SER A 128 11.77 18.96 -28.24
C SER A 128 13.19 18.77 -28.78
N PRO A 129 14.24 18.98 -27.96
CA PRO A 129 15.56 18.51 -28.32
C PRO A 129 15.48 17.00 -28.55
N LYS A 130 16.17 16.51 -29.59
CA LYS A 130 16.38 15.08 -29.80
C LYS A 130 17.45 14.56 -28.83
#